data_AF-A0A662DID8-F1
#
_entry.id   AF-A0A662DID8-F1
#
_cell.length_a   1.000
_cell.length_b   1.000
_cell.length_c   1.000
_cell.angle_alpha   90.00
_cell.angle_beta   90.00
_cell.angle_gamma   90.00
#
_symmetry.space_group_name_H-M   'P 1'
#
loop_
_entity.id
_entity.type
_entity.pdbx_description
1 polymer ?
#
loop_
_entity_poly.entity_id
_entity_poly.type
_entity_poly.pdbx_seq_one_letter_code
_entity_poly.pdbx_strand_id
1 'polypeptide(L)'
;MNSSSAKIKTDIWKMILITGNFSGFSLIELIVAMGIISSIIFLGSLHFQSHLSQTLLRTSSQEVASTLRWARRLAITKRQPHKVVFQPQTGKYWIENAKGEKVEGVVCLKKRIKFANPELGKTGEEDGLVEAGIPDNAFSFYPQGTAEGGSIYLKDSEKGNWYTVTITPTTGGVTIYEEKH
;
A
#
# COMPACT_ATOMS: atom_id res chain seq x y z
N MET A 1 -47.39 -2.73 63.42
CA MET A 1 -46.33 -2.70 62.38
C MET A 1 -45.58 -4.02 62.37
N ASN A 2 -45.88 -4.96 61.45
CA ASN A 2 -44.87 -5.97 61.05
C ASN A 2 -45.21 -6.79 59.78
N SER A 3 -46.22 -6.39 58.99
CA SER A 3 -46.62 -7.12 57.76
C SER A 3 -45.74 -6.82 56.53
N SER A 4 -44.67 -6.02 56.69
CA SER A 4 -43.79 -5.61 55.58
C SER A 4 -42.54 -6.50 55.46
N SER A 5 -42.09 -7.14 56.55
CA SER A 5 -40.86 -7.94 56.55
C SER A 5 -40.98 -9.30 55.85
N ALA A 6 -42.19 -9.83 55.67
CA ALA A 6 -42.40 -11.13 55.02
C ALA A 6 -42.35 -11.04 53.48
N LYS A 7 -42.83 -9.94 52.89
CA LYS A 7 -42.83 -9.74 51.43
C LYS A 7 -41.44 -9.49 50.85
N ILE A 8 -40.60 -8.73 51.57
CA ILE A 8 -39.24 -8.40 51.12
C ILE A 8 -38.41 -9.68 50.98
N LYS A 9 -38.59 -10.64 51.90
CA LYS A 9 -37.88 -11.92 51.82
C LYS A 9 -38.30 -12.69 50.56
N THR A 10 -39.60 -12.80 50.28
CA THR A 10 -40.12 -13.55 49.12
C THR A 10 -39.75 -12.97 47.75
N ASP A 11 -39.56 -11.65 47.63
CA ASP A 11 -39.15 -11.03 46.36
C ASP A 11 -37.64 -11.13 46.10
N ILE A 12 -36.81 -11.21 47.14
CA ILE A 12 -35.36 -11.46 47.02
C ILE A 12 -35.09 -12.88 46.46
N TRP A 13 -35.91 -13.87 46.84
CA TRP A 13 -35.78 -15.24 46.31
C TRP A 13 -36.19 -15.38 44.84
N LYS A 14 -37.08 -14.51 44.33
CA LYS A 14 -37.47 -14.50 42.92
C LYS A 14 -36.44 -13.83 42.00
N MET A 15 -35.58 -12.98 42.55
CA MET A 15 -34.53 -12.29 41.78
C MET A 15 -33.24 -13.11 41.62
N ILE A 16 -33.09 -14.21 42.36
CA ILE A 16 -31.94 -15.15 42.28
C ILE A 16 -32.29 -16.42 41.47
N LEU A 17 -33.37 -16.38 40.68
CA LEU A 17 -33.70 -17.43 39.70
C LEU A 17 -33.53 -16.96 38.26
N ILE A 18 -32.51 -16.14 38.00
CA ILE A 18 -31.80 -16.17 36.71
C ILE A 18 -30.67 -17.20 36.85
N THR A 19 -31.04 -18.43 37.21
CA THR A 19 -30.12 -19.56 37.12
C THR A 19 -30.07 -19.90 35.65
N GLY A 20 -29.16 -19.24 34.92
CA GLY A 20 -28.74 -19.70 33.61
C GLY A 20 -28.32 -21.16 33.75
N ASN A 21 -28.98 -22.05 33.02
CA ASN A 21 -28.63 -23.46 32.96
C ASN A 21 -27.16 -23.57 32.52
N PHE A 22 -26.23 -23.85 33.45
CA PHE A 22 -24.84 -24.10 33.12
C PHE A 22 -24.71 -25.51 32.54
N SER A 23 -25.23 -25.71 31.32
CA SER A 23 -24.91 -26.87 30.51
C SER A 23 -23.46 -26.77 30.08
N GLY A 24 -22.60 -27.62 30.64
CA GLY A 24 -21.25 -27.83 30.13
C GLY A 24 -21.29 -28.32 28.69
N PHE A 25 -20.35 -27.85 27.87
CA PHE A 25 -20.22 -28.27 26.48
C PHE A 25 -19.94 -29.78 26.41
N SER A 26 -20.65 -30.48 25.52
CA SER A 26 -20.39 -31.90 25.27
C SER A 26 -19.07 -32.09 24.52
N LEU A 27 -18.40 -33.22 24.73
CA LEU A 27 -17.13 -33.54 24.05
C LEU A 27 -17.29 -33.52 22.52
N ILE A 28 -18.43 -34.01 22.02
CA ILE A 28 -18.77 -33.97 20.58
C ILE A 28 -18.95 -32.54 20.08
N GLU A 29 -19.54 -31.66 20.88
CA GLU A 29 -19.78 -30.26 20.53
C GLU A 29 -18.47 -29.50 20.37
N LEU A 30 -17.50 -29.77 21.26
CA LEU A 30 -16.17 -29.19 21.18
C LEU A 30 -15.41 -29.64 19.92
N ILE A 31 -15.54 -30.92 19.53
CA ILE A 31 -14.96 -31.43 18.28
C ILE A 31 -15.59 -30.75 17.06
N VAL A 32 -16.93 -30.61 17.04
CA VAL A 32 -17.64 -29.94 15.94
C VAL A 32 -17.25 -28.47 15.86
N ALA A 33 -17.20 -27.76 16.99
CA ALA A 33 -16.81 -26.35 17.03
C ALA A 33 -15.38 -26.13 16.52
N MET A 34 -14.42 -26.97 16.94
CA MET A 34 -13.05 -26.92 16.43
C MET A 34 -12.99 -27.22 14.91
N GLY A 35 -13.80 -28.18 14.43
CA GLY A 35 -13.93 -28.48 13.01
C GLY A 35 -14.38 -27.26 12.20
N ILE A 36 -15.43 -26.56 12.66
CA ILE A 36 -15.95 -25.36 12.01
C ILE A 36 -14.90 -24.25 12.01
N ILE A 37 -14.26 -23.98 13.16
CA ILE A 37 -13.22 -22.95 13.28
C ILE A 37 -12.03 -23.25 12.35
N SER A 38 -11.58 -24.51 12.30
CA SER A 38 -10.46 -24.92 11.44
C SER A 38 -10.78 -24.77 9.95
N SER A 39 -12.00 -25.08 9.55
CA SER A 39 -12.48 -24.92 8.17
C SER A 39 -12.51 -23.44 7.76
N ILE A 40 -13.00 -22.57 8.65
CA ILE A 40 -13.03 -21.11 8.40
C ILE A 40 -11.61 -20.55 8.28
N ILE A 41 -10.69 -20.96 9.16
CA ILE A 41 -9.28 -20.53 9.12
C ILE A 41 -8.61 -20.98 7.81
N PHE A 42 -8.84 -22.22 7.40
CA PHE A 42 -8.27 -22.78 6.17
C PHE A 42 -8.69 -22.00 4.92
N LEU A 43 -9.99 -21.72 4.79
CA LEU A 43 -10.51 -20.90 3.68
C LEU A 43 -10.01 -19.45 3.76
N GLY A 44 -9.95 -18.88 4.97
CA GLY A 44 -9.45 -17.52 5.19
C GLY A 44 -7.98 -17.33 4.78
N SER A 45 -7.13 -18.35 5.02
CA SER A 45 -5.70 -18.30 4.69
C SER A 45 -5.44 -18.13 3.18
N LEU A 46 -6.22 -18.79 2.33
CA LEU A 46 -6.07 -18.68 0.87
C LEU A 46 -6.49 -17.28 0.37
N HIS A 47 -7.54 -16.70 0.95
CA HIS A 47 -8.08 -15.41 0.53
C HIS A 47 -7.22 -14.22 1.01
N PHE A 48 -6.57 -14.32 2.17
CA PHE A 48 -5.78 -13.20 2.72
C PHE A 48 -4.53 -12.87 1.90
N GLN A 49 -3.91 -13.89 1.27
CA GLN A 49 -2.71 -13.67 0.48
C GLN A 49 -2.99 -12.76 -0.71
N SER A 50 -4.14 -12.89 -1.40
CA SER A 50 -4.53 -12.10 -2.58
C SER A 50 -4.50 -10.58 -2.33
N HIS A 51 -5.09 -10.16 -1.20
CA HIS A 51 -5.26 -8.74 -0.85
C HIS A 51 -3.97 -8.06 -0.40
N LEU A 52 -3.13 -8.74 0.40
CA LEU A 52 -1.89 -8.14 0.90
C LEU A 52 -0.98 -7.62 -0.22
N SER A 53 -0.89 -8.36 -1.33
CA SER A 53 -0.08 -7.99 -2.49
C SER A 53 -0.55 -6.71 -3.16
N GLN A 54 -1.87 -6.57 -3.36
CA GLN A 54 -2.44 -5.38 -3.98
C GLN A 54 -2.24 -4.15 -3.10
N THR A 55 -2.39 -4.30 -1.78
CA THR A 55 -2.15 -3.19 -0.85
C THR A 55 -0.69 -2.76 -0.87
N LEU A 56 0.26 -3.71 -0.86
CA LEU A 56 1.69 -3.40 -0.88
C LEU A 56 2.13 -2.68 -2.16
N LEU A 57 1.65 -3.13 -3.32
CA LEU A 57 1.97 -2.52 -4.61
C LEU A 57 1.36 -1.13 -4.73
N ARG A 58 0.11 -0.95 -4.28
CA ARG A 58 -0.56 0.35 -4.21
C ARG A 58 0.18 1.31 -3.30
N THR A 59 0.55 0.90 -2.08
CA THR A 59 1.31 1.75 -1.15
C THR A 59 2.67 2.13 -1.73
N SER A 60 3.40 1.19 -2.33
CA SER A 60 4.70 1.49 -2.93
C SER A 60 4.56 2.48 -4.11
N SER A 61 3.51 2.34 -4.91
CA SER A 61 3.21 3.29 -5.99
C SER A 61 2.81 4.67 -5.47
N GLN A 62 2.09 4.72 -4.34
CA GLN A 62 1.76 5.97 -3.65
C GLN A 62 3.00 6.66 -3.07
N GLU A 63 3.96 5.91 -2.53
CA GLU A 63 5.24 6.42 -2.03
C GLU A 63 6.11 6.99 -3.16
N VAL A 64 6.16 6.33 -4.33
CA VAL A 64 6.81 6.89 -5.52
C VAL A 64 6.10 8.16 -5.98
N ALA A 65 4.77 8.12 -6.09
CA ALA A 65 3.99 9.28 -6.53
C ALA A 65 4.09 10.47 -5.57
N SER A 66 4.16 10.25 -4.25
CA SER A 66 4.35 11.32 -3.26
C SER A 66 5.73 11.95 -3.41
N THR A 67 6.76 11.14 -3.66
CA THR A 67 8.14 11.61 -3.89
C THR A 67 8.23 12.46 -5.15
N LEU A 68 7.62 12.04 -6.25
CA LEU A 68 7.55 12.83 -7.49
C LEU A 68 6.83 14.18 -7.26
N ARG A 69 5.67 14.16 -6.59
CA ARG A 69 4.94 15.40 -6.24
C ARG A 69 5.75 16.31 -5.31
N TRP A 70 6.54 15.73 -4.43
CA TRP A 70 7.42 16.47 -3.54
C TRP A 70 8.60 17.09 -4.30
N ALA A 71 9.27 16.36 -5.18
CA ALA A 71 10.31 16.88 -6.06
C ALA A 71 9.80 18.06 -6.90
N ARG A 72 8.59 17.95 -7.44
CA ARG A 72 7.92 19.07 -8.12
C ARG A 72 7.74 20.28 -7.21
N ARG A 73 7.25 20.08 -5.99
CA ARG A 73 7.05 21.18 -5.03
C ARG A 73 8.38 21.83 -4.67
N LEU A 74 9.42 21.04 -4.43
CA LEU A 74 10.78 21.53 -4.21
C LEU A 74 11.27 22.36 -5.38
N ALA A 75 11.07 21.90 -6.62
CA ALA A 75 11.48 22.65 -7.81
C ALA A 75 10.81 24.03 -7.92
N ILE A 76 9.50 24.08 -7.66
CA ILE A 76 8.72 25.33 -7.66
C ILE A 76 9.17 26.25 -6.51
N THR A 77 9.24 25.73 -5.28
CA THR A 77 9.54 26.53 -4.09
C THR A 77 10.98 27.04 -4.08
N LYS A 78 11.94 26.22 -4.49
CA LYS A 78 13.37 26.60 -4.55
C LYS A 78 13.74 27.31 -5.84
N ARG A 79 12.82 27.39 -6.81
CA ARG A 79 13.04 27.93 -8.16
C ARG A 79 14.26 27.34 -8.87
N GLN A 80 14.52 26.06 -8.62
CA GLN A 80 15.64 25.33 -9.20
C GLN A 80 15.16 23.95 -9.68
N PRO A 81 15.69 23.43 -10.80
CA PRO A 81 15.32 22.09 -11.24
C PRO A 81 15.71 21.05 -10.19
N HIS A 82 14.85 20.06 -9.99
CA HIS A 82 15.11 18.91 -9.13
C HIS A 82 14.88 17.63 -9.92
N LYS A 83 15.79 16.67 -9.79
CA LYS A 83 15.75 15.40 -10.53
C LYS A 83 15.42 14.27 -9.56
N VAL A 84 14.52 13.37 -9.95
CA VAL A 84 14.28 12.14 -9.19
C VAL A 84 15.01 11.02 -9.90
N VAL A 85 16.03 10.48 -9.24
CA VAL A 85 16.89 9.42 -9.80
C VAL A 85 16.40 8.08 -9.30
N PHE A 86 16.26 7.13 -10.22
CA PHE A 86 15.85 5.77 -9.93
C PHE A 86 17.01 4.82 -10.18
N GLN A 87 17.18 3.84 -9.29
CA GLN A 87 18.17 2.77 -9.41
C GLN A 87 17.46 1.42 -9.41
N PRO A 88 16.96 0.97 -10.58
CA PRO A 88 16.10 -0.21 -10.70
C PRO A 88 16.70 -1.50 -10.16
N GLN A 89 17.99 -1.72 -10.40
CA GLN A 89 18.72 -2.89 -9.89
C GLN A 89 18.68 -3.04 -8.37
N THR A 90 18.66 -1.92 -7.65
CA THR A 90 18.65 -1.91 -6.18
C THR A 90 17.28 -1.57 -5.59
N GLY A 91 16.32 -1.16 -6.43
CA GLY A 91 15.01 -0.67 -5.99
C GLY A 91 15.08 0.64 -5.20
N LYS A 92 16.15 1.43 -5.36
CA LYS A 92 16.34 2.69 -4.63
C LYS A 92 16.00 3.89 -5.50
N TYR A 93 15.55 4.96 -4.87
CA TYR A 93 15.31 6.24 -5.54
C TYR A 93 15.49 7.41 -4.58
N TRP A 94 15.85 8.58 -5.10
CA TRP A 94 16.06 9.79 -4.30
C TRP A 94 15.88 11.07 -5.14
N ILE A 95 15.85 12.21 -4.47
CA ILE A 95 15.75 13.53 -5.10
C ILE A 95 17.12 14.21 -5.07
N GLU A 96 17.56 14.68 -6.23
CA GLU A 96 18.76 15.50 -6.41
C GLU A 96 18.38 16.94 -6.75
N ASN A 97 19.18 17.90 -6.27
CA ASN A 97 19.09 19.29 -6.70
C ASN A 97 19.87 19.51 -8.01
N ALA A 98 19.82 20.74 -8.52
CA ALA A 98 20.58 21.17 -9.69
C ALA A 98 22.11 21.00 -9.59
N LYS A 99 22.65 20.77 -8.38
CA LYS A 99 24.09 20.52 -8.13
C LYS A 99 24.43 19.03 -8.04
N GLY A 100 23.46 18.13 -8.18
CA GLY A 100 23.64 16.68 -8.00
C GLY A 100 23.73 16.24 -6.53
N GLU A 101 23.41 17.13 -5.58
CA GLU A 101 23.39 16.79 -4.16
C GLU A 101 22.04 16.15 -3.81
N LYS A 102 22.08 15.10 -3.00
CA LYS A 102 20.87 14.43 -2.50
C LYS A 102 20.17 15.34 -1.50
N VAL A 103 19.03 15.90 -1.91
CA VAL A 103 18.22 16.79 -1.06
C VAL A 103 17.47 16.00 -0.01
N GLU A 104 17.16 14.74 -0.31
CA GLU A 104 16.44 13.83 0.56
C GLU A 104 17.16 12.48 0.65
N GLY A 105 16.95 11.80 1.78
CA GLY A 105 17.53 10.48 2.02
C GLY A 105 17.13 9.46 0.95
N VAL A 106 17.97 8.46 0.73
CA VAL A 106 17.72 7.41 -0.26
C VAL A 106 16.54 6.56 0.20
N VAL A 107 15.45 6.58 -0.56
CA VAL A 107 14.29 5.75 -0.32
C VAL A 107 14.50 4.38 -0.98
N CYS A 108 14.13 3.32 -0.27
CA CYS A 108 14.19 1.96 -0.77
C CYS A 108 12.78 1.44 -0.99
N LEU A 109 12.49 0.91 -2.17
CA LEU A 109 11.29 0.13 -2.41
C LEU A 109 11.22 -1.06 -1.46
N LYS A 110 9.98 -1.49 -1.18
CA LYS A 110 9.73 -2.71 -0.41
C LYS A 110 10.31 -3.90 -1.18
N LYS A 111 10.99 -4.83 -0.49
CA LYS A 111 11.75 -5.97 -1.07
C LYS A 111 11.00 -6.77 -2.16
N ARG A 112 9.67 -6.81 -2.10
CA ARG A 112 8.82 -7.56 -3.01
C ARG A 112 8.49 -6.82 -4.31
N ILE A 113 8.60 -5.50 -4.31
CA ILE A 113 8.25 -4.63 -5.43
C ILE A 113 9.52 -4.26 -6.16
N LYS A 114 9.48 -4.33 -7.49
CA LYS A 114 10.61 -3.99 -8.35
C LYS A 114 10.17 -3.05 -9.46
N PHE A 115 11.06 -2.19 -9.90
CA PHE A 115 10.93 -1.53 -11.19
C PHE A 115 11.19 -2.58 -12.28
N ALA A 116 10.29 -2.68 -13.26
CA ALA A 116 10.36 -3.73 -14.27
C ALA A 116 9.86 -3.23 -15.62
N ASN A 117 10.55 -3.59 -16.70
CA ASN A 117 10.13 -3.23 -18.04
C ASN A 117 8.79 -3.92 -18.39
N PRO A 118 7.74 -3.16 -18.75
CA PRO A 118 6.47 -3.73 -19.21
C PRO A 118 6.51 -4.30 -20.64
N GLU A 119 7.62 -4.13 -21.37
CA GLU A 119 7.85 -4.53 -22.78
C GLU A 119 6.76 -3.98 -23.71
N LEU A 120 6.53 -2.66 -23.66
CA LEU A 120 5.49 -2.02 -24.46
C LEU A 120 6.00 -1.60 -25.84
N GLY A 121 7.27 -1.87 -26.14
CA GLY A 121 7.90 -1.57 -27.42
C GLY A 121 8.13 -0.07 -27.63
N LYS A 122 8.14 0.73 -26.57
CA LYS A 122 8.50 2.15 -26.62
C LYS A 122 10.02 2.28 -26.53
N THR A 123 10.59 3.23 -27.27
CA THR A 123 12.03 3.51 -27.24
C THR A 123 12.44 4.10 -25.89
N GLY A 124 13.50 3.56 -25.25
CA GLY A 124 14.01 4.00 -23.94
C GLY A 124 13.62 3.12 -22.74
N GLU A 125 13.06 1.94 -22.99
CA GLU A 125 12.61 1.00 -21.96
C GLU A 125 13.74 0.07 -21.45
N GLU A 126 14.64 0.54 -20.59
CA GLU A 126 15.68 -0.35 -20.04
C GLU A 126 15.21 -1.07 -18.76
N ASP A 127 14.52 -0.37 -17.86
CA ASP A 127 14.32 -0.86 -16.49
C ASP A 127 12.89 -0.69 -15.94
N GLY A 128 11.88 -0.52 -16.79
CA GLY A 128 10.52 -0.19 -16.34
C GLY A 128 10.30 1.28 -16.06
N LEU A 129 11.14 2.11 -16.65
CA LEU A 129 10.92 3.54 -16.80
C LEU A 129 10.77 3.76 -18.30
N VAL A 130 9.65 4.35 -18.72
CA VAL A 130 9.43 4.80 -20.09
C VAL A 130 9.59 6.31 -20.07
N GLU A 131 10.60 6.82 -20.74
CA GLU A 131 10.80 8.25 -20.93
C GLU A 131 10.81 8.60 -22.42
N ALA A 132 10.19 9.72 -22.77
CA ALA A 132 10.34 10.30 -24.09
C ALA A 132 11.68 11.06 -24.19
N GLY A 133 12.77 10.33 -24.43
CA GLY A 133 13.99 10.91 -25.02
C GLY A 133 15.21 11.16 -24.13
N ILE A 134 15.37 10.52 -22.96
CA ILE A 134 16.61 10.60 -22.15
C ILE A 134 16.97 9.20 -21.56
N PRO A 135 18.26 8.81 -21.51
CA PRO A 135 18.69 7.48 -21.04
C PRO A 135 18.98 7.36 -19.52
N ASP A 136 18.73 8.39 -18.71
CA ASP A 136 19.34 8.52 -17.38
C ASP A 136 18.53 7.94 -16.20
N ASN A 137 17.49 7.12 -16.45
CA ASN A 137 16.61 6.55 -15.42
C ASN A 137 16.12 7.58 -14.37
N ALA A 138 15.82 8.79 -14.82
CA ALA A 138 15.59 9.89 -13.91
C ALA A 138 14.70 10.96 -14.53
N PHE A 139 13.81 11.53 -13.72
CA PHE A 139 12.82 12.51 -14.16
C PHE A 139 13.07 13.87 -13.54
N SER A 140 13.19 14.90 -14.38
CA SER A 140 13.43 16.28 -13.98
C SER A 140 12.11 17.04 -13.81
N PHE A 141 12.04 17.80 -12.72
CA PHE A 141 10.97 18.74 -12.43
C PHE A 141 11.50 20.17 -12.49
N TYR A 142 10.74 21.05 -13.12
CA TYR A 142 11.16 22.41 -13.41
C TYR A 142 10.46 23.44 -12.52
N PRO A 143 11.07 24.61 -12.29
CA PRO A 143 10.50 25.68 -11.45
C PRO A 143 9.12 26.16 -11.86
N GLN A 144 8.78 26.04 -13.16
CA GLN A 144 7.48 26.43 -13.71
C GLN A 144 6.36 25.42 -13.41
N GLY A 145 6.69 24.31 -12.74
CA GLY A 145 5.76 23.25 -12.40
C GLY A 145 5.54 22.22 -13.51
N THR A 146 6.26 22.34 -14.63
CA THR A 146 6.39 21.31 -15.67
C THR A 146 7.34 20.21 -15.21
N ALA A 147 7.33 19.08 -15.91
CA ALA A 147 8.21 17.95 -15.67
C ALA A 147 8.61 17.27 -16.99
N GLU A 148 9.62 16.41 -16.94
CA GLU A 148 9.81 15.39 -17.96
C GLU A 148 8.65 14.39 -17.95
N GLY A 149 8.24 13.99 -19.15
CA GLY A 149 7.12 13.08 -19.35
C GLY A 149 7.60 11.64 -19.37
N GLY A 150 6.87 10.78 -18.67
CA GLY A 150 7.16 9.36 -18.69
C GLY A 150 6.31 8.55 -17.74
N SER A 151 6.52 7.25 -17.76
CA SER A 151 5.79 6.28 -16.97
C SER A 151 6.75 5.38 -16.23
N ILE A 152 6.50 5.19 -14.94
CA ILE A 152 7.26 4.32 -14.04
C ILE A 152 6.41 3.09 -13.77
N TYR A 153 6.95 1.90 -14.04
CA TYR A 153 6.25 0.63 -13.90
C TYR A 153 6.78 -0.13 -12.70
N LEU A 154 5.88 -0.45 -11.78
CA LEU A 154 6.15 -1.26 -10.59
C LEU A 154 5.50 -2.63 -10.77
N LYS A 155 6.24 -3.69 -10.48
CA LYS A 155 5.77 -5.07 -10.53
C LYS A 155 5.93 -5.76 -9.18
N ASP A 156 4.92 -6.52 -8.77
CA ASP A 156 5.05 -7.50 -7.68
C ASP A 156 5.79 -8.74 -8.18
N SER A 157 6.94 -9.06 -7.58
CA SER A 157 7.80 -10.17 -7.99
C SER A 157 7.18 -11.56 -7.78
N GLU A 158 6.14 -11.71 -6.96
CA GLU A 158 5.49 -12.99 -6.68
C GLU A 158 4.19 -13.21 -7.46
N LYS A 159 3.41 -12.13 -7.68
CA LYS A 159 2.09 -12.23 -8.33
C LYS A 159 2.01 -11.69 -9.74
N GLY A 160 3.00 -10.90 -10.15
CA GLY A 160 3.03 -10.31 -11.49
C GLY A 160 2.01 -9.18 -11.72
N ASN A 161 1.34 -8.68 -10.68
CA ASN A 161 0.51 -7.48 -10.77
C ASN A 161 1.38 -6.25 -11.07
N TRP A 162 0.81 -5.29 -11.79
CA TRP A 162 1.49 -4.09 -12.27
C TRP A 162 0.80 -2.84 -11.78
N TYR A 163 1.57 -1.84 -11.38
CA TYR A 163 1.08 -0.47 -11.20
C TYR A 163 1.95 0.46 -12.03
N THR A 164 1.34 1.49 -12.61
CA THR A 164 2.04 2.48 -13.43
C THR A 164 1.85 3.86 -12.83
N VAL A 165 2.95 4.59 -12.64
CA VAL A 165 2.94 5.99 -12.22
C VAL A 165 3.35 6.84 -13.40
N THR A 166 2.42 7.63 -13.93
CA THR A 166 2.64 8.46 -15.13
C THR A 166 2.79 9.92 -14.75
N ILE A 167 3.80 10.57 -15.32
CA ILE A 167 4.08 11.99 -15.18
C ILE A 167 3.60 12.72 -16.44
N THR A 168 2.73 13.70 -16.27
CA THR A 168 2.26 14.57 -17.36
C THR A 168 3.24 15.73 -17.55
N PRO A 169 3.98 15.82 -18.66
CA PRO A 169 5.07 16.80 -18.80
C PRO A 169 4.62 18.26 -18.68
N THR A 170 3.52 18.63 -19.34
CA THR A 170 3.02 20.02 -19.38
C THR A 170 2.54 20.51 -18.02
N THR A 171 1.96 19.63 -17.21
CA THR A 171 1.35 20.02 -15.93
C THR A 171 2.17 19.55 -14.73
N GLY A 172 3.24 18.77 -14.92
CA GLY A 172 3.95 18.06 -13.85
C GLY A 172 3.02 17.18 -13.00
N GLY A 173 1.86 16.78 -13.53
CA GLY A 173 0.88 15.96 -12.83
C GLY A 173 1.39 14.54 -12.64
N VAL A 174 1.04 13.90 -11.51
CA VAL A 174 1.43 12.51 -11.22
C VAL A 174 0.17 11.69 -10.96
N THR A 175 -0.05 10.69 -11.81
CA THR A 175 -1.25 9.82 -11.80
C THR A 175 -0.82 8.36 -11.65
N ILE A 176 -1.62 7.58 -10.92
CA ILE A 176 -1.37 6.15 -10.68
C ILE A 176 -2.44 5.34 -11.40
N TYR A 177 -2.02 4.28 -12.08
CA TYR A 177 -2.87 3.32 -12.78
C TYR A 177 -2.58 1.91 -12.27
N GLU A 178 -3.60 1.07 -12.20
CA GLU A 178 -3.50 -0.31 -11.68
C GLU A 178 -3.05 -1.33 -12.73
N GLU A 179 -2.68 -0.87 -13.92
CA GLU A 179 -2.25 -1.68 -15.05
C GLU A 179 -1.12 -0.99 -15.84
N LYS A 180 -0.39 -1.78 -16.63
CA LYS A 180 0.58 -1.28 -17.60
C LYS A 180 -0.14 -0.71 -18.83
N HIS A 181 0.27 0.47 -19.30
CA HIS A 181 -0.25 1.15 -20.49
C HIS A 181 0.85 1.99 -21.17
#